data_AF-A0A944T702-F1
#
_entry.id   AF-A0A944T702-F1
#
_cell.length_a   1.000
_cell.length_b   1.000
_cell.length_c   1.000
_cell.angle_alpha   90.00
_cell.angle_beta   90.00
_cell.angle_gamma   90.00
#
_symmetry.space_group_name_H-M   'P 1'
#
loop_
_entity.id
_entity.type
_entity.pdbx_description
1 polymer ?
#
loop_
_entity_poly.entity_id
_entity_poly.type
_entity_poly.pdbx_seq_one_letter_code
_entity_poly.pdbx_strand_id
1 'polypeptide(L)'
;MNKDLPIIIKKIFTNPDPIIWHGTWLTVLESLLKDMKMLQVWEELVQIFKVKHAEGSNLQLNQYLKWELKAFVAQVVNLKVANQGHNVFNDTLSSYFQKKGVNLENKLITEIYRVIDEK
;
A
#
# COMPACT_ATOMS: atom_id res chain seq x y z
N MET A 1 -14.68 -0.69 -4.51
CA MET A 1 -13.91 -0.50 -3.27
C MET A 1 -14.64 -1.21 -2.14
N ASN A 2 -13.92 -1.95 -1.30
CA ASN A 2 -14.49 -2.68 -0.17
C ASN A 2 -15.13 -1.70 0.84
N LYS A 3 -16.33 -2.03 1.33
CA LYS A 3 -17.11 -1.21 2.27
C LYS A 3 -16.49 -1.13 3.66
N ASP A 4 -15.62 -2.06 4.01
CA ASP A 4 -15.01 -2.14 5.34
C ASP A 4 -13.64 -1.46 5.41
N LEU A 5 -13.15 -0.90 4.29
CA LEU A 5 -11.88 -0.19 4.27
C LEU A 5 -11.86 0.99 5.27
N PRO A 6 -10.70 1.25 5.90
CA PRO A 6 -10.56 2.39 6.78
C PRO A 6 -10.95 3.69 6.06
N ILE A 7 -11.67 4.58 6.76
CA ILE A 7 -12.22 5.82 6.17
C ILE A 7 -11.13 6.65 5.49
N ILE A 8 -9.91 6.67 6.04
CA ILE A 8 -8.79 7.41 5.47
C ILE A 8 -8.36 6.85 4.10
N ILE A 9 -8.35 5.53 3.91
CA ILE A 9 -8.04 4.88 2.63
C ILE A 9 -9.08 5.29 1.58
N LYS A 10 -10.37 5.18 1.95
CA LYS A 10 -11.46 5.62 1.07
C LYS A 10 -11.28 7.08 0.67
N LYS A 11 -11.09 7.99 1.62
CA LYS A 11 -10.89 9.42 1.34
C LYS A 11 -9.71 9.69 0.40
N ILE A 12 -8.62 8.93 0.50
CA ILE A 12 -7.44 9.11 -0.35
C ILE A 12 -7.66 8.60 -1.77
N PHE A 13 -8.39 7.49 -1.94
CA PHE A 13 -8.49 6.77 -3.22
C PHE A 13 -9.88 6.72 -3.85
N THR A 14 -10.91 7.39 -3.29
CA THR A 14 -12.26 7.44 -3.90
C THR A 14 -12.25 8.07 -5.29
N ASN A 15 -11.46 9.14 -5.50
CA ASN A 15 -11.32 9.83 -6.77
C ASN A 15 -9.83 9.96 -7.12
N PRO A 16 -9.20 8.86 -7.57
CA PRO A 16 -7.79 8.88 -7.91
C PRO A 16 -7.56 9.76 -9.14
N ASP A 17 -6.47 10.53 -9.14
CA ASP A 17 -6.09 11.40 -10.25
C ASP A 17 -5.94 10.60 -11.58
N PRO A 18 -6.77 10.86 -12.61
CA PRO A 18 -6.77 10.04 -13.82
C PRO A 18 -5.46 10.15 -14.63
N ILE A 19 -4.64 11.18 -14.40
CA ILE A 19 -3.33 11.33 -15.06
C ILE A 19 -2.34 10.27 -14.54
N ILE A 20 -2.45 9.90 -13.26
CA ILE A 20 -1.53 8.96 -12.61
C ILE A 20 -2.15 7.56 -12.55
N TRP A 21 -3.45 7.48 -12.28
CA TRP A 21 -4.14 6.23 -11.95
C TRP A 21 -4.87 5.66 -13.16
N HIS A 22 -4.10 5.21 -14.15
CA HIS A 22 -4.61 4.55 -15.36
C HIS A 22 -3.86 3.24 -15.66
N GLY A 23 -4.43 2.37 -16.51
CA GLY A 23 -3.81 1.12 -16.92
C GLY A 23 -3.44 0.20 -15.76
N THR A 24 -2.18 -0.25 -15.70
CA THR A 24 -1.68 -1.13 -14.63
C THR A 24 -1.80 -0.49 -13.25
N TRP A 25 -1.60 0.82 -13.12
CA TRP A 25 -1.74 1.53 -11.85
C TRP A 25 -3.15 1.43 -11.29
N LEU A 26 -4.15 1.67 -12.13
CA LEU A 26 -5.56 1.55 -11.75
C LEU A 26 -5.91 0.11 -11.42
N THR A 27 -5.45 -0.84 -12.24
CA THR A 27 -5.73 -2.27 -12.04
C THR A 27 -5.21 -2.77 -10.70
N VAL A 28 -3.96 -2.45 -10.37
CA VAL A 28 -3.34 -2.82 -9.08
C VAL A 28 -4.06 -2.13 -7.93
N LEU A 29 -4.31 -0.82 -8.02
CA LEU A 29 -5.04 -0.10 -6.98
C LEU A 29 -6.42 -0.73 -6.73
N GLU A 30 -7.15 -1.07 -7.79
CA GLU A 30 -8.46 -1.70 -7.67
C GLU A 30 -8.38 -3.07 -6.99
N SER A 31 -7.41 -3.91 -7.34
CA SER A 31 -7.18 -5.19 -6.65
C SER A 31 -6.96 -4.96 -5.15
N LEU A 32 -6.05 -4.04 -4.80
CA LEU A 32 -5.74 -3.72 -3.41
C LEU A 32 -6.93 -3.15 -2.63
N LEU A 33 -7.82 -2.40 -3.30
CA LEU A 33 -9.00 -1.78 -2.68
C LEU A 33 -10.23 -2.69 -2.63
N LYS A 34 -10.27 -3.77 -3.40
CA LYS A 34 -11.45 -4.67 -3.49
C LYS A 34 -11.26 -5.93 -2.66
N ASP A 35 -10.04 -6.46 -2.55
CA ASP A 35 -9.80 -7.73 -1.86
C ASP A 35 -10.02 -7.62 -0.34
N MET A 36 -10.66 -8.63 0.25
CA MET A 36 -10.92 -8.68 1.70
C MET A 36 -9.66 -8.94 2.52
N LYS A 37 -8.68 -9.67 1.97
CA LYS A 37 -7.39 -9.94 2.64
C LYS A 37 -6.59 -8.66 2.86
N MET A 38 -6.82 -7.64 2.04
CA MET A 38 -6.17 -6.34 2.17
C MET A 38 -6.68 -5.51 3.36
N LEU A 39 -7.81 -5.85 3.99
CA LEU A 39 -8.35 -5.05 5.10
C LEU A 39 -7.33 -4.93 6.24
N GLN A 40 -6.77 -6.06 6.68
CA GLN A 40 -5.76 -6.08 7.74
C GLN A 40 -4.50 -5.33 7.31
N VAL A 41 -4.05 -5.50 6.07
CA VAL A 41 -2.88 -4.80 5.51
C VAL A 41 -3.07 -3.28 5.59
N TRP A 42 -4.24 -2.79 5.17
CA TRP A 42 -4.54 -1.36 5.19
C TRP A 42 -4.61 -0.79 6.60
N GLU A 43 -5.18 -1.52 7.54
CA GLU A 43 -5.22 -1.12 8.96
C GLU A 43 -3.82 -1.01 9.54
N GLU A 44 -2.99 -2.03 9.31
CA GLU A 44 -1.61 -2.09 9.81
C GLU A 44 -0.77 -0.95 9.23
N LEU A 45 -0.84 -0.71 7.91
CA LEU A 45 -0.14 0.40 7.27
C LEU A 45 -0.54 1.75 7.86
N VAL A 46 -1.83 1.97 8.12
CA VAL A 46 -2.30 3.22 8.73
C VAL A 46 -1.74 3.38 10.15
N GLN A 47 -1.69 2.32 10.95
CA GLN A 47 -1.13 2.39 12.30
C GLN A 47 0.38 2.63 12.28
N ILE A 48 1.12 1.86 11.49
CA ILE A 48 2.57 2.02 11.30
C ILE A 48 2.90 3.47 10.90
N PHE A 49 2.19 4.02 9.92
CA PHE A 49 2.45 5.37 9.47
C PHE A 49 2.03 6.44 10.49
N LYS A 50 0.98 6.22 11.29
CA LYS A 50 0.65 7.12 12.41
C LYS A 50 1.73 7.13 13.48
N VAL A 51 2.23 5.96 13.87
CA VAL A 51 3.34 5.84 14.83
C VAL A 51 4.57 6.54 14.27
N LYS A 52 4.92 6.26 13.01
CA LYS A 52 6.09 6.89 12.37
C LYS A 52 5.97 8.41 12.25
N HIS A 53 4.77 8.91 11.97
CA HIS A 53 4.49 10.34 11.93
C HIS A 53 4.77 11.00 13.29
N ALA A 54 4.35 10.37 14.39
CA ALA A 54 4.53 10.85 15.74
C ALA A 54 6.01 10.92 16.18
N GLU A 55 6.92 10.18 15.53
CA GLU A 55 8.36 10.19 15.80
C GLU A 55 9.08 11.46 15.28
N GLY A 56 8.42 12.32 14.49
CA GLY A 56 9.01 13.61 14.11
C GLY A 56 8.75 14.11 12.70
N SER A 57 7.60 13.78 12.10
CA SER A 57 7.25 14.31 10.78
C SER A 57 6.72 15.74 10.86
N ASN A 58 7.27 16.65 10.05
CA ASN A 58 6.83 18.05 9.96
C ASN A 58 5.54 18.23 9.14
N LEU A 59 5.04 17.18 8.48
CA LEU A 59 3.81 17.23 7.70
C LEU A 59 2.59 17.08 8.62
N GLN A 60 1.44 17.64 8.22
CA GLN A 60 0.17 17.30 8.88
C GLN A 60 -0.14 15.80 8.66
N LEU A 61 -0.67 15.12 9.68
CA LEU A 61 -0.91 13.67 9.65
C LEU A 61 -1.68 13.21 8.41
N ASN A 62 -2.75 13.93 8.03
CA ASN A 62 -3.55 13.57 6.85
C ASN A 62 -2.75 13.65 5.54
N GLN A 63 -1.87 14.65 5.41
CA GLN A 63 -1.00 14.79 4.24
C GLN A 63 0.08 13.70 4.24
N TYR A 64 0.68 13.43 5.40
CA TYR A 64 1.66 12.37 5.56
C TYR A 64 1.09 11.00 5.17
N LEU A 65 -0.07 10.63 5.74
CA LEU A 65 -0.75 9.38 5.41
C LEU A 65 -1.09 9.29 3.92
N LYS A 66 -1.59 10.38 3.32
CA LYS A 66 -1.87 10.44 1.88
C LYS A 66 -0.63 10.14 1.05
N TRP A 67 0.53 10.68 1.42
CA TRP A 67 1.77 10.47 0.67
C TRP A 67 2.31 9.06 0.85
N GLU A 68 2.39 8.58 2.09
CA GLU A 68 2.92 7.25 2.39
C GLU A 68 2.07 6.13 1.78
N LEU A 69 0.73 6.25 1.82
CA LEU A 69 -0.16 5.27 1.22
C LEU A 69 -0.09 5.29 -0.31
N LYS A 70 0.10 6.46 -0.94
CA LYS A 70 0.32 6.53 -2.40
C LYS A 70 1.69 5.95 -2.79
N ALA A 71 2.73 6.24 -2.01
CA ALA A 71 4.07 5.70 -2.23
C ALA A 71 4.10 4.17 -2.08
N PHE A 72 3.36 3.64 -1.10
CA PHE A 72 3.16 2.20 -0.95
C PHE A 72 2.55 1.59 -2.22
N VAL A 73 1.43 2.12 -2.72
CA VAL A 73 0.79 1.57 -3.93
C VAL A 73 1.72 1.69 -5.14
N ALA A 74 2.44 2.81 -5.29
CA ALA A 74 3.44 2.98 -6.35
C ALA A 74 4.53 1.89 -6.30
N GLN A 75 5.03 1.58 -5.10
CA GLN A 75 6.01 0.52 -4.91
C GLN A 75 5.45 -0.85 -5.33
N VAL A 76 4.20 -1.16 -4.95
CA VAL A 76 3.53 -2.39 -5.34
C VAL A 76 3.33 -2.47 -6.86
N VAL A 77 2.92 -1.37 -7.51
CA VAL A 77 2.79 -1.30 -8.97
C VAL A 77 4.13 -1.57 -9.65
N ASN A 78 5.22 -0.94 -9.19
CA ASN A 78 6.55 -1.13 -9.76
C ASN A 78 6.99 -2.60 -9.67
N LEU A 79 6.74 -3.24 -8.53
CA LEU A 79 7.06 -4.65 -8.33
C LEU A 79 6.22 -5.57 -9.23
N LYS A 80 4.93 -5.25 -9.42
CA LYS A 80 4.06 -5.99 -10.35
C LYS A 80 4.52 -5.84 -11.80
N VAL A 81 4.86 -4.64 -12.22
CA VAL A 81 5.35 -4.36 -13.59
C VAL A 81 6.70 -5.03 -13.85
N ALA A 82 7.58 -5.07 -12.85
CA ALA A 82 8.84 -5.79 -12.94
C ALA A 82 8.63 -7.32 -13.06
N ASN A 83 7.42 -7.83 -12.79
CA ASN A 83 7.02 -9.23 -12.90
C ASN A 83 8.01 -10.19 -12.20
N GLN A 84 8.45 -9.79 -11.02
CA GLN A 84 9.41 -10.55 -10.24
C GLN A 84 8.69 -11.62 -9.43
N GLY A 85 9.31 -12.81 -9.29
CA GLY A 85 8.74 -13.89 -8.51
C GLY A 85 8.57 -13.52 -7.02
N HIS A 86 7.67 -14.23 -6.34
CA HIS A 86 7.28 -14.04 -4.95
C HIS A 86 8.42 -13.69 -3.97
N ASN A 87 9.55 -14.41 -4.02
CA ASN A 87 10.66 -14.16 -3.10
C ASN A 87 11.26 -12.76 -3.28
N VAL A 88 11.50 -12.37 -4.54
CA VAL A 88 12.07 -11.05 -4.86
C VAL A 88 11.08 -9.93 -4.52
N PHE A 89 9.78 -10.18 -4.74
CA PHE A 89 8.73 -9.25 -4.30
C PHE A 89 8.79 -9.01 -2.79
N ASN A 90 8.83 -10.09 -2.00
CA ASN A 90 8.83 -10.02 -0.55
C ASN A 90 10.08 -9.30 -0.02
N ASP A 91 11.25 -9.68 -0.50
CA ASP A 91 12.52 -9.09 -0.08
C ASP A 91 12.58 -7.60 -0.41
N THR A 92 12.09 -7.22 -1.60
CA THR A 92 12.12 -5.81 -2.04
C THR A 92 11.12 -4.96 -1.27
N LEU A 93 9.89 -5.46 -1.04
CA LEU A 93 8.89 -4.72 -0.29
C LEU A 93 9.26 -4.61 1.20
N SER A 94 9.82 -5.68 1.79
CA SER A 94 10.36 -5.66 3.15
C SER A 94 11.49 -4.64 3.28
N SER A 95 12.45 -4.67 2.36
CA SER A 95 13.56 -3.70 2.30
C SER A 95 13.07 -2.25 2.17
N TYR A 96 12.01 -2.01 1.39
CA TYR A 96 11.38 -0.69 1.26
C TYR A 96 10.87 -0.17 2.61
N PHE A 97 10.16 -1.01 3.38
CA PHE A 97 9.66 -0.65 4.70
C PHE A 97 10.80 -0.46 5.71
N GLN A 98 11.79 -1.36 5.72
CA GLN A 98 12.96 -1.26 6.61
C GLN A 98 13.73 0.05 6.41
N LYS A 99 13.93 0.50 5.16
CA LYS A 99 14.57 1.79 4.86
C LYS A 99 13.81 2.98 5.42
N LYS A 100 12.50 2.84 5.62
CA LYS A 100 11.64 3.84 6.26
C LYS A 100 11.58 3.69 7.78
N GLY A 101 12.37 2.77 8.36
CA GLY A 101 12.38 2.49 9.79
C GLY A 101 11.05 1.90 10.26
N VAL A 102 10.35 1.17 9.40
CA VAL A 102 9.11 0.47 9.72
C VAL A 102 9.21 -0.99 9.31
N ASN A 103 8.45 -1.87 9.97
CA ASN A 103 8.44 -3.28 9.66
C ASN A 103 7.00 -3.72 9.39
N LEU A 104 6.78 -4.37 8.26
CA LEU A 104 5.50 -4.99 7.93
C LEU A 104 5.66 -6.50 8.02
N GLU A 105 4.75 -7.18 8.69
CA GLU A 105 4.83 -8.63 8.85
C GLU A 105 4.90 -9.34 7.49
N ASN A 106 5.78 -10.34 7.37
CA ASN A 106 5.95 -11.10 6.13
C ASN A 106 4.64 -11.74 5.63
N LYS A 107 3.72 -12.08 6.54
CA LYS A 107 2.39 -12.58 6.19
C LYS A 107 1.59 -11.54 5.39
N LEU A 108 1.60 -10.28 5.83
CA LEU A 108 0.92 -9.17 5.15
C LEU A 108 1.56 -8.87 3.80
N ILE A 109 2.90 -8.94 3.71
CA ILE A 109 3.62 -8.82 2.43
C ILE A 109 3.20 -9.93 1.45
N THR A 110 3.09 -11.17 1.93
CA THR A 110 2.63 -12.32 1.15
C THR A 110 1.18 -12.12 0.68
N GLU A 111 0.32 -11.56 1.52
CA GLU A 111 -1.06 -11.23 1.15
C GLU A 111 -1.11 -10.19 0.03
N ILE A 112 -0.28 -9.14 0.09
CA ILE A 112 -0.18 -8.14 -0.98
C ILE A 112 0.22 -8.81 -2.31
N TYR A 113 1.24 -9.69 -2.30
CA TYR A 113 1.67 -10.40 -3.50
C TYR A 113 0.53 -11.23 -4.11
N ARG A 114 -0.19 -12.01 -3.29
CA ARG A 114 -1.31 -12.83 -3.75
C ARG A 114 -2.39 -11.98 -4.42
N VAL A 115 -2.75 -10.85 -3.82
CA VAL A 115 -3.82 -9.97 -4.32
C VAL A 115 -3.50 -9.36 -5.69
N ILE A 116 -2.22 -9.12 -5.99
CA ILE A 116 -1.80 -8.52 -7.26
C ILE A 116 -1.38 -9.55 -8.31
N ASP A 117 -1.07 -10.80 -7.91
CA ASP A 117 -0.52 -11.84 -8.79
C ASP A 117 -1.48 -13.01 -9.07
N GLU A 118 -2.29 -13.41 -8.09
CA GLU A 118 -3.32 -14.44 -8.27
C GLU A 118 -4.62 -13.77 -8.76
N LYS A 119 -5.01 -14.00 -10.02
CA LYS A 119 -6.37 -13.74 -10.54
C LYS A 119 -7.08 -15.06 -10.81
#